data_AF-A0A7V9BMU4-F1
#
_entry.id   AF-A0A7V9BMU4-F1
#
_cell.length_a   1.000
_cell.length_b   1.000
_cell.length_c   1.000
_cell.angle_alpha   90.00
_cell.angle_beta   90.00
_cell.angle_gamma   90.00
#
_symmetry.space_group_name_H-M   'P 1'
#
loop_
_entity.id
_entity.type
_entity.pdbx_description
1 polymer ?
#
loop_
_entity_poly.entity_id
_entity_poly.type
_entity_poly.pdbx_seq_one_letter_code
_entity_poly.pdbx_strand_id
1 'polypeptide(L)'
;MRVKDAYAELILATAPGGAATIAIAPVLAVIGGACGALGGAGVGAGLSLAEASARSQRALALIAAAALGGGVVGAAVQWLARWGLAALVGLDLDVGGGLEGVFIGGGAGAGYAIATRNAEGEMAAPRGRRRVRAALITAVLCGLAGLALTLAGRPLVGGTIHAIADAADGSRATLAPLGRLIGEPDFGPVSRAILAFGEGALFGLGLAYGLMRRPPGAQEAPISRA
;
A
#
# COMPACT_ATOMS: atom_id res chain seq x y z
N MET A 1 13.92 -1.68 27.31
CA MET A 1 13.91 -2.59 26.15
C MET A 1 12.48 -2.67 25.63
N ARG A 2 12.24 -2.29 24.37
CA ARG A 2 10.88 -2.03 23.86
C ARG A 2 10.25 -3.33 23.36
N VAL A 3 9.06 -3.62 23.84
CA VAL A 3 8.18 -4.75 23.45
C VAL A 3 7.91 -4.86 21.93
N LYS A 4 8.28 -3.86 21.13
CA LYS A 4 8.15 -3.87 19.67
C LYS A 4 9.20 -4.74 18.97
N ASP A 5 10.37 -4.92 19.60
CA ASP A 5 11.45 -5.71 19.03
C ASP A 5 11.16 -7.21 19.16
N ALA A 6 10.41 -7.60 20.20
CA ALA A 6 10.02 -8.98 20.46
C ALA A 6 9.06 -9.57 19.41
N TYR A 7 8.18 -8.77 18.80
CA TYR A 7 7.25 -9.28 17.77
C TYR A 7 7.94 -9.49 16.43
N ALA A 8 8.90 -8.63 16.08
CA ALA A 8 9.70 -8.80 14.87
C ALA A 8 10.64 -10.02 15.01
N GLU A 9 11.22 -10.21 16.19
CA GLU A 9 12.12 -11.32 16.49
C GLU A 9 11.39 -12.67 16.58
N LEU A 10 10.16 -12.71 17.13
CA LEU A 10 9.36 -13.95 17.23
C LEU A 10 8.78 -14.41 15.88
N ILE A 11 8.48 -13.48 14.97
CA ILE A 11 8.05 -13.81 13.59
C ILE A 11 9.24 -14.26 12.74
N LEU A 12 10.45 -13.75 13.00
CA LEU A 12 11.67 -14.16 12.31
C LEU A 12 12.28 -15.48 12.82
N ALA A 13 12.03 -15.85 14.08
CA ALA A 13 12.63 -17.04 14.71
C ALA A 13 11.92 -18.38 14.37
N THR A 14 10.77 -18.36 13.70
CA THR A 14 9.97 -19.57 13.43
C THR A 14 10.15 -20.16 12.03
N ALA A 15 10.99 -19.57 11.17
CA ALA A 15 11.34 -20.12 9.86
C ALA A 15 12.67 -20.91 9.94
N PRO A 16 12.67 -22.25 9.78
CA PRO A 16 13.91 -23.01 9.78
C PRO A 16 14.68 -22.76 8.48
N GLY A 17 15.92 -22.25 8.58
CA GLY A 17 16.94 -22.35 7.52
C GLY A 17 17.28 -21.11 6.68
N GLY A 18 16.93 -19.88 7.08
CA GLY A 18 17.13 -18.71 6.21
C GLY A 18 17.82 -17.49 6.84
N ALA A 19 19.14 -17.54 7.06
CA ALA A 19 19.92 -16.34 7.42
C ALA A 19 19.86 -15.23 6.35
N ALA A 20 19.51 -15.57 5.10
CA ALA A 20 19.27 -14.62 4.01
C ALA A 20 18.02 -13.74 4.24
N THR A 21 17.02 -14.23 4.97
CA THR A 21 15.70 -13.58 5.13
C THR A 21 15.76 -12.32 5.99
N ILE A 22 16.61 -12.31 7.03
CA ILE A 22 16.72 -11.18 7.97
C ILE A 22 17.45 -9.99 7.34
N ALA A 23 18.45 -10.24 6.49
CA ALA A 23 19.22 -9.20 5.82
C ALA A 23 18.42 -8.45 4.74
N ILE A 24 17.46 -9.13 4.10
CA ILE A 24 16.66 -8.58 3.00
C ILE A 24 15.44 -7.80 3.53
N ALA A 25 14.93 -8.15 4.72
CA ALA A 25 13.80 -7.47 5.36
C ALA A 25 13.91 -5.92 5.43
N PRO A 26 15.03 -5.31 5.86
CA PRO A 26 15.15 -3.85 5.89
C PRO A 26 15.13 -3.23 4.48
N VAL A 27 15.73 -3.89 3.48
CA VAL A 27 15.72 -3.41 2.09
C VAL A 27 14.30 -3.44 1.54
N LEU A 28 13.56 -4.53 1.75
CA LEU A 28 12.15 -4.64 1.38
C LEU A 28 11.28 -3.61 2.10
N ALA A 29 11.55 -3.36 3.38
CA ALA A 29 10.84 -2.35 4.15
C ALA A 29 11.09 -0.94 3.60
N VAL A 30 12.33 -0.62 3.18
CA VAL A 30 12.66 0.67 2.58
C VAL A 30 12.03 0.82 1.20
N ILE A 31 12.14 -0.19 0.33
CA ILE A 31 11.56 -0.15 -1.02
C ILE A 31 10.04 -0.09 -0.94
N GLY A 32 9.42 -1.02 -0.19
CA GLY A 32 7.98 -1.04 0.03
C GLY A 32 7.47 0.24 0.72
N GLY A 33 8.23 0.77 1.67
CA GLY A 33 7.94 2.03 2.34
C GLY A 33 7.99 3.23 1.39
N ALA A 34 9.02 3.33 0.55
CA ALA A 34 9.17 4.40 -0.44
C ALA A 34 8.09 4.33 -1.53
N CYS A 35 7.86 3.14 -2.10
CA CYS A 35 6.80 2.91 -3.08
C CYS A 35 5.42 3.20 -2.48
N GLY A 36 5.16 2.72 -1.26
CA GLY A 36 3.92 2.99 -0.53
C GLY A 36 3.73 4.47 -0.21
N ALA A 37 4.80 5.20 0.13
CA ALA A 37 4.73 6.63 0.38
C ALA A 37 4.43 7.42 -0.90
N LEU A 38 5.08 7.10 -2.03
CA LEU A 38 4.82 7.73 -3.33
C LEU A 38 3.38 7.46 -3.80
N GLY A 39 2.96 6.19 -3.78
CA GLY A 39 1.59 5.81 -4.13
C GLY A 39 0.57 6.47 -3.22
N GLY A 40 0.85 6.50 -1.92
CA GLY A 40 0.00 7.13 -0.91
C GLY A 40 -0.11 8.64 -1.10
N ALA A 41 0.98 9.31 -1.49
CA ALA A 41 0.97 10.73 -1.81
C ALA A 41 0.11 11.03 -3.05
N GLY A 42 0.22 10.23 -4.11
CA GLY A 42 -0.61 10.38 -5.32
C GLY A 42 -2.09 10.19 -5.04
N VAL A 43 -2.44 9.09 -4.36
CA VAL A 43 -3.83 8.80 -3.97
C VAL A 43 -4.36 9.87 -2.99
N GLY A 44 -3.56 10.28 -2.01
CA GLY A 44 -3.92 11.31 -1.03
C GLY A 44 -4.14 12.69 -1.66
N ALA A 45 -3.32 13.07 -2.65
CA ALA A 45 -3.51 14.29 -3.43
C ALA A 45 -4.84 14.26 -4.20
N GLY A 46 -5.15 13.13 -4.85
CA GLY A 46 -6.44 12.91 -5.51
C GLY A 46 -7.62 13.05 -4.57
N LEU A 47 -7.56 12.41 -3.40
CA LEU A 47 -8.59 12.53 -2.36
C LEU A 47 -8.78 13.97 -1.88
N SER A 48 -7.68 14.70 -1.68
CA SER A 48 -7.71 16.10 -1.22
C SER A 48 -8.35 17.03 -2.27
N LEU A 49 -8.04 16.83 -3.55
CA LEU A 49 -8.67 17.55 -4.66
C LEU A 49 -10.18 17.24 -4.78
N ALA A 50 -10.57 15.98 -4.58
CA ALA A 50 -11.97 15.58 -4.59
C ALA A 50 -12.77 16.19 -3.43
N GLU A 51 -12.18 16.28 -2.23
CA GLU A 51 -12.84 16.96 -1.11
C GLU A 51 -13.06 18.45 -1.35
N ALA A 52 -12.19 19.11 -2.13
CA ALA A 52 -12.32 20.53 -2.45
C ALA A 52 -13.37 20.84 -3.54
N SER A 53 -13.71 19.88 -4.40
CA SER A 53 -14.41 20.16 -5.67
C SER A 53 -15.90 19.79 -5.71
N ALA A 54 -16.35 18.70 -5.06
CA ALA A 54 -17.70 18.18 -5.31
C ALA A 54 -18.47 17.79 -4.02
N ARG A 55 -19.44 18.62 -3.60
CA ARG A 55 -20.34 18.30 -2.47
C ARG A 55 -21.45 17.29 -2.83
N SER A 56 -22.01 17.35 -4.03
CA SER A 56 -23.16 16.51 -4.43
C SER A 56 -22.79 15.11 -4.95
N GLN A 57 -21.60 14.93 -5.53
CA GLN A 57 -21.08 13.64 -6.00
C GLN A 57 -19.79 13.23 -5.30
N ARG A 58 -19.67 13.57 -4.00
CA ARG A 58 -18.46 13.38 -3.20
C ARG A 58 -17.89 11.96 -3.30
N ALA A 59 -18.73 10.93 -3.20
CA ALA A 59 -18.26 9.54 -3.25
C ALA A 59 -17.61 9.18 -4.60
N LEU A 60 -18.24 9.52 -5.71
CA LEU A 60 -17.70 9.25 -7.05
C LEU A 60 -16.44 10.08 -7.31
N ALA A 61 -16.44 11.35 -6.91
CA ALA A 61 -15.28 12.22 -7.02
C ALA A 61 -14.07 11.65 -6.23
N LEU A 62 -14.28 11.17 -5.01
CA LEU A 62 -13.24 10.55 -4.20
C LEU A 62 -12.69 9.28 -4.85
N ILE A 63 -13.55 8.40 -5.33
CA ILE A 63 -13.12 7.15 -6.00
C ILE A 63 -12.33 7.48 -7.27
N ALA A 64 -12.87 8.34 -8.14
CA ALA A 64 -12.25 8.69 -9.40
C ALA A 64 -10.91 9.42 -9.22
N ALA A 65 -10.85 10.42 -8.34
CA ALA A 65 -9.62 11.18 -8.12
C ALA A 65 -8.54 10.35 -7.42
N ALA A 66 -8.92 9.49 -6.46
CA ALA A 66 -8.00 8.56 -5.83
C ALA A 66 -7.45 7.53 -6.83
N ALA A 67 -8.30 6.99 -7.69
CA ALA A 67 -7.91 6.07 -8.76
C ALA A 67 -6.99 6.74 -9.79
N LEU A 68 -7.29 7.96 -10.22
CA LEU A 68 -6.45 8.74 -11.13
C LEU A 68 -5.09 9.06 -10.50
N GLY A 69 -5.07 9.53 -9.25
CA GLY A 69 -3.83 9.82 -8.54
C GLY A 69 -2.94 8.58 -8.37
N GLY A 70 -3.54 7.46 -7.97
CA GLY A 70 -2.85 6.17 -7.89
C GLY A 70 -2.35 5.69 -9.25
N GLY A 71 -3.17 5.81 -10.30
CA GLY A 71 -2.83 5.39 -11.65
C GLY A 71 -1.69 6.20 -12.28
N VAL A 72 -1.69 7.53 -12.09
CA VAL A 72 -0.62 8.41 -12.58
C VAL A 72 0.71 8.08 -11.90
N VAL A 73 0.72 7.96 -10.56
CA VAL A 73 1.95 7.60 -9.83
C VAL A 73 2.40 6.19 -10.20
N GLY A 74 1.46 5.24 -10.29
CA GLY A 74 1.75 3.86 -10.70
C GLY A 74 2.37 3.79 -12.09
N ALA A 75 1.84 4.52 -13.06
CA ALA A 75 2.37 4.57 -14.42
C ALA A 75 3.77 5.21 -14.47
N ALA A 76 4.00 6.28 -13.71
CA ALA A 76 5.31 6.92 -13.61
C ALA A 76 6.36 5.99 -12.98
N VAL A 77 6.02 5.29 -11.89
CA VAL A 77 6.91 4.33 -11.22
C VAL A 77 7.18 3.14 -12.14
N GLN A 78 6.16 2.60 -12.80
CA GLN A 78 6.31 1.51 -13.77
C GLN A 78 7.23 1.89 -14.92
N TRP A 79 7.07 3.09 -15.47
CA TRP A 79 7.93 3.61 -16.53
C TRP A 79 9.38 3.69 -16.06
N LEU A 80 9.63 4.31 -14.90
CA LEU A 80 10.98 4.43 -14.35
C LEU A 80 11.61 3.07 -14.04
N ALA A 81 10.83 2.14 -13.48
CA ALA A 81 11.28 0.79 -13.13
C ALA A 81 11.69 -0.02 -14.37
N ARG A 82 10.89 0.02 -15.45
CA ARG A 82 11.22 -0.68 -16.71
C ARG A 82 12.53 -0.16 -17.31
N TRP A 83 12.71 1.16 -17.37
CA TRP A 83 13.96 1.76 -17.85
C TRP A 83 15.15 1.42 -16.95
N GLY A 84 14.94 1.48 -15.64
CA GLY A 84 15.97 1.16 -14.65
C GLY A 84 16.43 -0.30 -14.73
N LEU A 85 15.49 -1.25 -14.80
CA LEU A 85 15.81 -2.68 -14.91
C LEU A 85 16.51 -3.00 -16.23
N ALA A 86 16.03 -2.45 -17.34
CA ALA A 86 16.65 -2.64 -18.64
C ALA A 86 18.07 -2.06 -18.69
N ALA A 87 18.29 -0.86 -18.15
CA ALA A 87 19.58 -0.18 -18.20
C ALA A 87 20.61 -0.73 -17.21
N LEU A 88 20.19 -1.11 -16.00
CA LEU A 88 21.09 -1.50 -14.91
C LEU A 88 21.34 -3.01 -14.83
N VAL A 89 20.31 -3.81 -15.15
CA VAL A 89 20.33 -5.26 -14.95
C VAL A 89 20.17 -6.02 -16.28
N GLY A 90 19.81 -5.34 -17.37
CA GLY A 90 19.52 -5.97 -18.65
C GLY A 90 18.24 -6.81 -18.64
N LEU A 91 17.36 -6.61 -17.64
CA LEU A 91 16.11 -7.34 -17.49
C LEU A 91 14.95 -6.55 -18.09
N ASP A 92 14.21 -7.18 -19.00
CA ASP A 92 12.93 -6.69 -19.51
C ASP A 92 11.80 -7.48 -18.86
N LEU A 93 11.27 -6.95 -17.76
CA LEU A 93 10.19 -7.56 -16.99
C LEU A 93 8.95 -6.67 -17.02
N ASP A 94 7.79 -7.29 -17.13
CA ASP A 94 6.53 -6.59 -17.02
C ASP A 94 6.25 -6.24 -15.55
N VAL A 95 6.69 -5.05 -15.14
CA VAL A 95 6.43 -4.50 -13.82
C VAL A 95 5.02 -3.90 -13.79
N GLY A 96 4.18 -4.32 -12.85
CA GLY A 96 2.89 -3.68 -12.59
C GLY A 96 3.04 -2.23 -12.11
N GLY A 97 2.06 -1.38 -12.39
CA GLY A 97 2.02 -0.03 -11.82
C GLY A 97 0.77 0.76 -12.14
N GLY A 98 0.58 1.20 -13.39
CA GLY A 98 -0.50 2.15 -13.72
C GLY A 98 -1.90 1.63 -13.41
N LEU A 99 -2.25 0.45 -13.91
CA LEU A 99 -3.58 -0.13 -13.69
C LEU A 99 -3.75 -0.63 -12.26
N GLU A 100 -2.71 -1.20 -11.65
CA GLU A 100 -2.69 -1.57 -10.24
C GLU A 100 -2.96 -0.34 -9.35
N GLY A 101 -2.34 0.79 -9.69
CA GLY A 101 -2.56 2.09 -9.05
C GLY A 101 -4.01 2.59 -9.16
N VAL A 102 -4.67 2.36 -10.30
CA VAL A 102 -6.09 2.67 -10.49
C VAL A 102 -6.97 1.82 -9.57
N PHE A 103 -6.73 0.51 -9.49
CA PHE A 103 -7.52 -0.40 -8.66
C PHE A 103 -7.31 -0.16 -7.17
N ILE A 104 -6.06 -0.04 -6.72
CA ILE A 104 -5.73 0.24 -5.31
C ILE A 104 -6.18 1.65 -4.92
N GLY A 105 -5.96 2.65 -5.78
CA GLY A 105 -6.44 4.02 -5.56
C GLY A 105 -7.97 4.09 -5.51
N GLY A 106 -8.67 3.40 -6.40
CA GLY A 106 -10.13 3.29 -6.40
C GLY A 106 -10.66 2.60 -5.14
N GLY A 107 -10.03 1.50 -4.72
CA GLY A 107 -10.34 0.82 -3.45
C GLY A 107 -10.14 1.73 -2.24
N ALA A 108 -9.07 2.51 -2.23
CA ALA A 108 -8.79 3.50 -1.19
C ALA A 108 -9.87 4.59 -1.14
N GLY A 109 -10.22 5.15 -2.31
CA GLY A 109 -11.25 6.17 -2.43
C GLY A 109 -12.64 5.66 -2.05
N ALA A 110 -12.99 4.43 -2.44
CA ALA A 110 -14.25 3.80 -2.03
C ALA A 110 -14.31 3.60 -0.52
N GLY A 111 -13.21 3.14 0.08
CA GLY A 111 -13.14 2.91 1.53
C GLY A 111 -13.26 4.20 2.31
N TYR A 112 -12.55 5.23 1.86
CA TYR A 112 -12.63 6.56 2.45
C TYR A 112 -14.03 7.19 2.28
N ALA A 113 -14.65 7.06 1.11
CA ALA A 113 -16.00 7.54 0.86
C ALA A 113 -17.04 6.85 1.76
N ILE A 114 -16.99 5.51 1.87
CA ILE A 114 -17.89 4.73 2.75
C ILE A 114 -17.68 5.11 4.21
N ALA A 115 -16.42 5.23 4.65
CA ALA A 115 -16.08 5.55 6.03
C ALA A 115 -16.51 6.97 6.45
N THR A 116 -16.54 7.92 5.50
CA THR A 116 -16.85 9.33 5.76
C THR A 116 -18.26 9.75 5.31
N ARG A 117 -19.10 8.83 4.85
CA ARG A 117 -20.45 9.12 4.35
C ARG A 117 -21.38 9.84 5.35
N ASN A 118 -21.18 9.61 6.65
CA ASN A 118 -22.00 10.19 7.74
C ASN A 118 -21.29 11.36 8.44
N ALA A 119 -20.23 11.93 7.86
CA ALA A 119 -19.44 13.02 8.43
C ALA A 119 -19.88 14.40 7.89
N GLU A 120 -21.17 14.57 7.58
CA GLU A 120 -21.72 15.83 7.04
C GLU A 120 -21.43 17.00 7.98
N GLY A 121 -20.53 17.89 7.57
CA GLY A 121 -20.33 19.22 8.17
C GLY A 121 -19.14 19.40 9.12
N GLU A 122 -18.49 18.34 9.60
CA GLU A 122 -17.26 18.47 10.41
C GLU A 122 -16.04 18.04 9.60
N MET A 123 -14.99 18.89 9.59
CA MET A 123 -13.75 18.65 8.85
C MET A 123 -13.27 17.20 8.98
N ALA A 124 -12.97 16.59 7.83
CA ALA A 124 -12.79 15.16 7.55
C ALA A 124 -11.59 14.46 8.24
N ALA A 125 -11.46 14.62 9.56
CA ALA A 125 -10.55 13.85 10.39
C ALA A 125 -11.36 13.10 11.46
N PRO A 126 -11.91 11.90 11.14
CA PRO A 126 -12.56 11.06 12.13
C PRO A 126 -11.67 10.90 13.37
N ARG A 127 -12.23 11.14 14.57
CA ARG A 127 -11.50 11.01 15.85
C ARG A 127 -11.79 9.67 16.54
N GLY A 128 -10.83 9.23 17.36
CA GLY A 128 -10.96 8.04 18.22
C GLY A 128 -11.34 6.78 17.45
N ARG A 129 -12.39 6.08 17.89
CA ARG A 129 -12.85 4.81 17.29
C ARG A 129 -13.30 4.96 15.83
N ARG A 130 -13.78 6.13 15.40
CA ARG A 130 -14.18 6.37 14.00
C ARG A 130 -12.97 6.37 13.06
N ARG A 131 -11.80 6.82 13.54
CA ARG A 131 -10.52 6.78 12.81
C ARG A 131 -10.10 5.36 12.50
N VAL A 132 -10.14 4.51 13.53
CA VAL A 132 -9.79 3.09 13.41
C VAL A 132 -10.75 2.41 12.44
N ARG A 133 -12.06 2.67 12.56
CA ARG A 133 -13.05 2.12 11.63
C ARG A 133 -12.80 2.56 10.19
N ALA A 134 -12.49 3.84 9.96
CA ALA A 134 -12.17 4.34 8.63
C ALA A 134 -10.93 3.65 8.03
N ALA A 135 -9.85 3.56 8.83
CA ALA A 135 -8.64 2.87 8.41
C ALA A 135 -8.88 1.38 8.10
N LEU A 136 -9.71 0.68 8.89
CA LEU A 136 -10.04 -0.72 8.64
C LEU A 136 -10.88 -0.91 7.38
N ILE A 137 -11.88 -0.06 7.13
CA ILE A 137 -12.70 -0.13 5.91
C ILE A 137 -11.82 0.11 4.67
N THR A 138 -10.97 1.14 4.70
CA THR A 138 -10.03 1.43 3.61
C THR A 138 -9.03 0.29 3.42
N ALA A 139 -8.48 -0.27 4.51
CA ALA A 139 -7.59 -1.42 4.44
C ALA A 139 -8.26 -2.63 3.78
N VAL A 140 -9.47 -3.00 4.20
CA VAL A 140 -10.19 -4.14 3.62
C VAL A 140 -10.45 -3.94 2.13
N LEU A 141 -10.90 -2.75 1.70
CA LEU A 141 -11.17 -2.52 0.28
C LEU A 141 -9.90 -2.47 -0.58
N CYS A 142 -8.81 -1.89 -0.07
CA CYS A 142 -7.52 -1.96 -0.78
C CYS A 142 -6.98 -3.40 -0.83
N GLY A 143 -7.14 -4.18 0.25
CA GLY A 143 -6.77 -5.59 0.27
C GLY A 143 -7.58 -6.42 -0.73
N LEU A 144 -8.89 -6.19 -0.82
CA LEU A 144 -9.74 -6.84 -1.82
C LEU A 144 -9.38 -6.43 -3.26
N ALA A 145 -9.01 -5.17 -3.49
CA ALA A 145 -8.50 -4.72 -4.78
C ALA A 145 -7.18 -5.43 -5.14
N GLY A 146 -6.25 -5.56 -4.19
CA GLY A 146 -5.00 -6.32 -4.37
C GLY A 146 -5.22 -7.80 -4.65
N LEU A 147 -6.18 -8.41 -3.95
CA LEU A 147 -6.60 -9.78 -4.21
C LEU A 147 -7.19 -9.94 -5.62
N ALA A 148 -8.08 -9.03 -6.04
CA ALA A 148 -8.68 -9.05 -7.38
C ALA A 148 -7.62 -8.91 -8.49
N LEU A 149 -6.62 -8.04 -8.30
CA LEU A 149 -5.49 -7.90 -9.22
C LEU A 149 -4.68 -9.20 -9.33
N THR A 150 -4.40 -9.83 -8.20
CA THR A 150 -3.65 -11.09 -8.17
C THR A 150 -4.41 -12.22 -8.87
N LEU A 151 -5.73 -12.30 -8.67
CA LEU A 151 -6.58 -13.25 -9.39
C LEU A 151 -6.62 -12.96 -10.91
N ALA A 152 -6.44 -11.70 -11.31
CA ALA A 152 -6.30 -11.30 -12.72
C ALA A 152 -4.88 -11.53 -13.28
N GLY A 153 -3.98 -12.20 -12.55
CA GLY A 153 -2.62 -12.47 -12.97
C GLY A 153 -1.68 -11.25 -12.86
N ARG A 154 -2.06 -10.24 -12.09
CA ARG A 154 -1.30 -9.00 -11.91
C ARG A 154 -0.71 -8.96 -10.50
N PRO A 155 0.52 -9.47 -10.31
CA PRO A 155 1.15 -9.47 -9.00
C PRO A 155 1.42 -8.04 -8.53
N LEU A 156 1.21 -7.80 -7.23
CA LEU A 156 1.66 -6.58 -6.55
C LEU A 156 3.17 -6.65 -6.24
N VAL A 157 3.67 -5.67 -5.48
CA VAL A 157 5.10 -5.44 -5.22
C VAL A 157 5.83 -6.70 -4.75
N GLY A 158 5.26 -7.48 -3.84
CA GLY A 158 5.89 -8.70 -3.37
C GLY A 158 5.98 -9.80 -4.43
N GLY A 159 4.97 -9.87 -5.31
CA GLY A 159 4.99 -10.80 -6.44
C GLY A 159 5.96 -10.37 -7.55
N THR A 160 6.10 -9.06 -7.81
CA THR A 160 7.10 -8.56 -8.77
C THR A 160 8.52 -8.73 -8.24
N ILE A 161 8.75 -8.53 -6.94
CA ILE A 161 10.06 -8.80 -6.32
C ILE A 161 10.43 -10.29 -6.42
N HIS A 162 9.47 -11.18 -6.22
CA HIS A 162 9.72 -12.61 -6.40
C HIS A 162 10.06 -12.95 -7.85
N ALA A 163 9.34 -12.37 -8.83
CA ALA A 163 9.66 -12.57 -10.25
C ALA A 163 11.04 -12.01 -10.63
N ILE A 164 11.44 -10.86 -10.08
CA ILE A 164 12.79 -10.31 -10.25
C ILE A 164 13.84 -11.24 -9.62
N ALA A 165 13.56 -11.79 -8.45
CA ALA A 165 14.46 -12.72 -7.78
C ALA A 165 14.61 -14.03 -8.54
N ASP A 166 13.55 -14.57 -9.13
CA ASP A 166 13.60 -15.77 -9.96
C ASP A 166 14.32 -15.54 -11.30
N ALA A 167 14.20 -14.32 -11.87
CA ALA A 167 14.85 -13.96 -13.13
C ALA A 167 16.33 -13.58 -12.97
N ALA A 168 16.79 -13.25 -11.77
CA ALA A 168 18.17 -12.89 -11.50
C ALA A 168 19.00 -14.13 -11.10
N ASP A 169 19.92 -14.55 -11.99
CA ASP A 169 20.85 -15.65 -11.72
C ASP A 169 21.61 -15.42 -10.39
N GLY A 170 21.40 -16.31 -9.41
CA GLY A 170 22.08 -16.28 -8.12
C GLY A 170 21.36 -15.51 -6.99
N SER A 171 20.12 -15.08 -7.18
CA SER A 171 19.36 -14.38 -6.13
C SER A 171 19.02 -15.28 -4.94
N ARG A 172 19.41 -14.84 -3.73
CA ARG A 172 19.04 -15.49 -2.44
C ARG A 172 17.70 -15.00 -1.89
N ALA A 173 16.97 -14.17 -2.64
CA ALA A 173 15.72 -13.54 -2.22
C ALA A 173 14.50 -14.39 -2.65
N THR A 174 14.47 -15.68 -2.32
CA THR A 174 13.32 -16.53 -2.66
C THR A 174 12.25 -16.41 -1.58
N LEU A 175 10.99 -16.15 -1.98
CA LEU A 175 9.82 -16.19 -1.08
C LEU A 175 9.32 -17.61 -0.83
N ALA A 176 10.02 -18.64 -1.34
CA ALA A 176 9.73 -20.05 -1.09
C ALA A 176 9.56 -20.43 0.40
N PRO A 177 10.26 -19.80 1.38
CA PRO A 177 9.99 -20.05 2.80
C PRO A 177 8.58 -19.61 3.26
N LEU A 178 8.01 -18.55 2.67
CA LEU A 178 6.63 -18.11 2.98
C LEU A 178 5.60 -19.09 2.44
N GLY A 179 5.82 -19.65 1.24
CA GLY A 179 4.97 -20.70 0.69
C GLY A 179 4.92 -21.94 1.57
N ARG A 180 6.09 -22.39 2.04
CA ARG A 180 6.21 -23.55 2.93
C ARG A 180 5.53 -23.36 4.29
N LEU A 181 5.51 -22.14 4.83
CA LEU A 181 4.76 -21.83 6.05
C LEU A 181 3.25 -21.93 5.87
N ILE A 182 2.74 -21.69 4.66
CA ILE A 182 1.31 -21.77 4.30
C ILE A 182 0.93 -23.19 3.87
N GLY A 183 1.91 -24.09 3.72
CA GLY A 183 1.71 -25.47 3.26
C GLY A 183 1.77 -25.63 1.75
N GLU A 184 2.19 -24.60 1.01
CA GLU A 184 2.49 -24.70 -0.42
C GLU A 184 3.97 -25.10 -0.62
N PRO A 185 4.29 -26.00 -1.57
CA PRO A 185 5.66 -26.42 -1.81
C PRO A 185 6.57 -25.26 -2.25
N ASP A 186 5.98 -24.26 -2.93
CA ASP A 186 6.61 -23.03 -3.42
C ASP A 186 5.71 -21.81 -3.17
N PHE A 187 6.05 -20.65 -3.75
CA PHE A 187 5.22 -19.44 -3.71
C PHE A 187 3.98 -19.59 -4.60
N GLY A 188 3.01 -20.34 -4.08
CA GLY A 188 1.79 -20.73 -4.78
C GLY A 188 0.68 -19.67 -4.77
N PRO A 189 -0.48 -19.98 -5.39
CA PRO A 189 -1.59 -19.05 -5.52
C PRO A 189 -2.15 -18.56 -4.17
N VAL A 190 -2.12 -19.38 -3.11
CA VAL A 190 -2.63 -18.97 -1.79
C VAL A 190 -1.68 -17.96 -1.16
N SER A 191 -0.37 -18.21 -1.22
CA SER A 191 0.65 -17.28 -0.72
C SER A 191 0.60 -15.94 -1.44
N ARG A 192 0.44 -15.96 -2.77
CA ARG A 192 0.24 -14.74 -3.58
C ARG A 192 -1.00 -13.97 -3.16
N ALA A 193 -2.12 -14.66 -2.96
CA ALA A 193 -3.38 -14.04 -2.56
C ALA A 193 -3.27 -13.38 -1.16
N ILE A 194 -2.68 -14.08 -0.20
CA ILE A 194 -2.45 -13.56 1.17
C ILE A 194 -1.52 -12.35 1.12
N LEU A 195 -0.41 -12.45 0.38
CA LEU A 195 0.56 -11.36 0.28
C LEU A 195 -0.07 -10.13 -0.37
N ALA A 196 -0.78 -10.30 -1.48
CA ALA A 196 -1.41 -9.18 -2.19
C ALA A 196 -2.53 -8.52 -1.39
N PHE A 197 -3.35 -9.32 -0.70
CA PHE A 197 -4.33 -8.79 0.23
C PHE A 197 -3.65 -8.00 1.36
N GLY A 198 -2.58 -8.55 1.95
CA GLY A 198 -1.80 -7.92 3.01
C GLY A 198 -1.16 -6.60 2.59
N GLU A 199 -0.54 -6.56 1.41
CA GLU A 199 0.06 -5.34 0.84
C GLU A 199 -0.99 -4.25 0.60
N GLY A 200 -2.10 -4.61 -0.07
CA GLY A 200 -3.20 -3.68 -0.28
C GLY A 200 -3.79 -3.17 1.05
N ALA A 201 -3.98 -4.06 2.03
CA ALA A 201 -4.52 -3.71 3.33
C ALA A 201 -3.59 -2.79 4.12
N LEU A 202 -2.29 -3.09 4.16
CA LEU A 202 -1.29 -2.24 4.82
C LEU A 202 -1.17 -0.87 4.16
N PHE A 203 -1.21 -0.82 2.82
CA PHE A 203 -1.27 0.44 2.08
C PHE A 203 -2.51 1.26 2.45
N GLY A 204 -3.70 0.66 2.37
CA GLY A 204 -4.96 1.34 2.71
C GLY A 204 -5.00 1.82 4.17
N LEU A 205 -4.48 1.02 5.10
CA LEU A 205 -4.34 1.38 6.51
C LEU A 205 -3.38 2.57 6.67
N GLY A 206 -2.19 2.49 6.10
CA GLY A 206 -1.16 3.53 6.18
C GLY A 206 -1.64 4.86 5.60
N LEU A 207 -2.24 4.83 4.42
CA LEU A 207 -2.83 5.99 3.76
C LEU A 207 -3.91 6.64 4.62
N ALA A 208 -4.89 5.86 5.08
CA ALA A 208 -5.98 6.37 5.90
C ALA A 208 -5.44 6.98 7.21
N TYR A 209 -4.50 6.31 7.87
CA TYR A 209 -3.85 6.87 9.06
C TYR A 209 -3.09 8.17 8.75
N GLY A 210 -2.38 8.25 7.62
CA GLY A 210 -1.65 9.43 7.17
C GLY A 210 -2.56 10.63 6.98
N LEU A 211 -3.64 10.47 6.21
CA LEU A 211 -4.64 11.52 5.96
C LEU A 211 -5.29 12.02 7.25
N MET A 212 -5.48 11.14 8.23
CA MET A 212 -6.13 11.48 9.50
C MET A 212 -5.15 11.98 10.58
N ARG A 213 -3.84 12.13 10.30
CA ARG A 213 -2.88 12.76 11.23
C ARG A 213 -2.92 14.28 11.04
N ARG A 214 -3.43 15.00 12.03
CA ARG A 214 -3.31 16.47 12.09
C ARG A 214 -1.92 16.87 12.60
N PRO A 215 -1.25 17.88 11.99
CA PRO A 215 -0.02 18.45 12.53
C PRO A 215 -0.28 19.12 13.89
N PRO A 216 0.62 18.97 14.90
CA PRO A 216 0.44 19.55 16.23
C PRO A 216 0.40 21.09 16.32
N GLY A 217 0.70 21.83 15.25
CA GLY A 217 0.88 23.29 15.30
C GLY A 217 -0.32 24.17 14.93
N ALA A 218 -1.46 23.60 14.50
CA ALA A 218 -2.61 24.39 14.03
C ALA A 218 -3.55 24.86 15.16
N GLN A 219 -3.08 24.88 16.40
CA GLN A 219 -3.92 25.05 17.59
C GLN A 219 -3.24 25.93 18.65
N GLU A 220 -2.67 27.07 18.24
CA GLU A 220 -2.35 28.19 19.14
C GLU A 220 -1.92 29.41 18.32
N ALA A 221 -2.89 30.15 17.78
CA ALA A 221 -2.72 31.58 17.59
C ALA A 221 -3.76 32.24 18.48
N PRO A 222 -3.40 32.67 19.71
CA PRO A 222 -4.30 33.50 20.51
C PRO A 222 -4.59 34.76 19.70
N ILE A 223 -5.87 34.97 19.39
CA ILE A 223 -6.37 36.22 18.82
C ILE A 223 -6.12 37.30 19.87
N SER A 224 -4.98 37.97 19.77
CA SER A 224 -4.71 39.21 20.48
C SER A 224 -5.69 40.25 19.94
N ARG A 225 -6.76 40.53 20.70
CA ARG A 225 -7.60 41.70 20.47
C ARG A 225 -6.77 42.93 20.79
N ALA A 226 -6.47 43.73 19.78
CA ALA A 226 -6.12 45.13 19.91
C ALA A 226 -7.34 45.97 19.52
#